data_AF-A0A0N8W5Y3-F1
#
_entry.id   AF-A0A0N8W5Y3-F1
#
_cell.length_a   1.000
_cell.length_b   1.000
_cell.length_c   1.000
_cell.angle_alpha   90.00
_cell.angle_beta   90.00
_cell.angle_gamma   90.00
#
_symmetry.space_group_name_H-M   'P 1'
#
loop_
_entity.id
_entity.type
_entity.pdbx_description
1 polymer ?
#
loop_
_entity_poly.entity_id
_entity_poly.type
_entity_poly.pdbx_seq_one_letter_code
_entity_poly.pdbx_strand_id
1 'polypeptide(L)'
;MLLLIATLFTACKKSDLVQENDFNKSFKTWLNFKSSSNNSYRYQTITVSWGGAKTETIITVKNGKVIGRSYVEKRINRTTNAMVVYAQWEESQENLNSHQEGAKTLTLDEIYEKAKTDWLLKRKDAKSSFEAKNNGMISSCGYVENNCADDCFIGISIDFIEKL
;
A
#
# COMPACT_ATOMS: atom_id res chain seq x y z
N MET A 1 -18.94 7.93 -56.45
CA MET A 1 -19.13 7.65 -55.01
C MET A 1 -17.75 7.52 -54.38
N LEU A 2 -17.22 8.60 -53.82
CA LEU A 2 -15.86 8.64 -53.25
C LEU A 2 -15.97 8.21 -51.78
N LEU A 3 -15.41 7.04 -51.42
CA LEU A 3 -15.36 6.57 -50.04
C LEU A 3 -14.34 7.40 -49.25
N LEU A 4 -14.84 8.26 -48.36
CA LEU A 4 -14.04 8.92 -47.33
C LEU A 4 -13.77 7.93 -46.19
N ILE A 5 -12.55 7.38 -46.16
CA ILE A 5 -12.05 6.62 -45.02
C ILE A 5 -11.67 7.62 -43.93
N ALA A 6 -12.57 7.83 -42.98
CA ALA A 6 -12.27 8.60 -41.77
C ALA A 6 -11.42 7.74 -40.83
N THR A 7 -10.09 7.92 -40.87
CA THR A 7 -9.19 7.39 -39.85
C THR A 7 -9.42 8.17 -38.55
N LEU A 8 -10.16 7.56 -37.63
CA LEU A 8 -10.29 8.05 -36.25
C LEU A 8 -8.92 7.94 -35.57
N PHE A 9 -8.19 9.05 -35.52
CA PHE A 9 -7.05 9.20 -34.63
C PHE A 9 -7.56 9.23 -33.20
N THR A 10 -7.62 8.07 -32.53
CA THR A 10 -7.76 8.01 -31.08
C THR A 10 -6.49 8.59 -30.47
N ALA A 11 -6.51 9.89 -30.18
CA ALA A 11 -5.49 10.53 -29.37
C ALA A 11 -5.41 9.79 -28.03
N CYS A 12 -4.36 8.99 -27.83
CA CYS A 12 -4.02 8.44 -26.52
C CYS A 12 -3.83 9.63 -25.58
N LYS A 13 -4.82 9.91 -24.72
CA LYS A 13 -4.61 10.80 -23.59
C LYS A 13 -3.46 10.19 -22.77
N LYS A 14 -2.36 10.93 -22.62
CA LYS A 14 -1.28 10.51 -21.72
C LYS A 14 -1.89 10.40 -20.32
N SER A 15 -1.78 9.23 -19.71
CA SER A 15 -2.20 9.02 -18.33
C SER A 15 -1.35 9.88 -17.39
N ASP A 16 -1.99 10.45 -16.37
CA ASP A 16 -1.32 11.20 -15.32
C ASP A 16 -0.68 10.28 -14.26
N LEU A 17 -0.81 8.97 -14.43
CA LEU A 17 -0.25 7.96 -13.53
C LEU A 17 1.24 7.70 -13.84
N VAL A 18 2.07 7.71 -12.80
CA VAL A 18 3.45 7.23 -12.84
C VAL A 18 3.44 5.70 -12.81
N GLN A 19 4.27 5.06 -13.66
CA GLN A 19 4.40 3.59 -13.70
C GLN A 19 3.08 2.84 -13.94
N GLU A 20 2.22 3.41 -14.79
CA GLU A 20 0.88 2.89 -15.09
C GLU A 20 0.85 1.42 -15.51
N ASN A 21 1.80 0.97 -16.33
CA ASN A 21 1.85 -0.42 -16.78
C ASN A 21 2.07 -1.39 -15.62
N ASP A 22 2.96 -1.07 -14.70
CA ASP A 22 3.26 -1.90 -13.53
C ASP A 22 2.10 -1.89 -12.54
N PHE A 23 1.49 -0.73 -12.33
CA PHE A 23 0.25 -0.60 -11.55
C PHE A 23 -0.86 -1.47 -12.14
N ASN A 24 -1.14 -1.36 -13.44
CA ASN A 24 -2.21 -2.10 -14.11
C ASN A 24 -1.97 -3.62 -14.06
N LYS A 25 -0.72 -4.06 -14.20
CA LYS A 25 -0.35 -5.47 -14.05
C LYS A 25 -0.63 -5.93 -12.62
N SER A 26 -0.21 -5.16 -11.63
CA SER A 26 -0.41 -5.47 -10.22
C SER A 26 -1.88 -5.47 -9.81
N PHE A 27 -2.67 -4.52 -10.31
CA PHE A 27 -4.10 -4.46 -10.07
C PHE A 27 -4.83 -5.70 -10.62
N LYS A 28 -4.46 -6.17 -11.81
CA LYS A 28 -4.98 -7.44 -12.35
C LYS A 28 -4.63 -8.64 -11.45
N THR A 29 -3.40 -8.70 -10.95
CA THR A 29 -3.00 -9.72 -9.97
C THR A 29 -3.86 -9.67 -8.72
N TRP A 30 -4.11 -8.47 -8.19
CA TRP A 30 -4.99 -8.27 -7.04
C TRP A 30 -6.41 -8.78 -7.30
N LEU A 31 -7.02 -8.45 -8.44
CA LEU A 31 -8.36 -8.93 -8.78
C LEU A 31 -8.44 -10.46 -8.81
N ASN A 32 -7.43 -11.13 -9.36
CA ASN A 32 -7.34 -12.59 -9.37
C ASN A 32 -7.17 -13.15 -7.95
N PHE A 33 -6.27 -12.56 -7.15
CA PHE A 33 -6.06 -12.96 -5.77
C PHE A 33 -7.35 -12.82 -4.95
N LYS A 34 -8.01 -11.65 -5.04
CA LYS A 34 -9.28 -11.32 -4.40
C LYS A 34 -10.37 -12.35 -4.71
N SER A 35 -10.53 -12.72 -5.98
CA SER A 35 -11.48 -13.77 -6.37
C SER A 35 -11.10 -15.12 -5.74
N SER A 36 -9.82 -15.50 -5.84
CA SER A 36 -9.33 -16.80 -5.36
C SER A 36 -9.24 -16.94 -3.83
N SER A 37 -9.41 -15.85 -3.09
CA SER A 37 -9.38 -15.81 -1.62
C SER A 37 -10.76 -15.52 -1.02
N ASN A 38 -11.81 -15.44 -1.84
CA ASN A 38 -13.13 -14.95 -1.42
C ASN A 38 -13.03 -13.59 -0.71
N ASN A 39 -12.15 -12.72 -1.20
CA ASN A 39 -11.83 -11.42 -0.63
C ASN A 39 -11.47 -11.48 0.87
N SER A 40 -10.83 -12.58 1.29
CA SER A 40 -10.42 -12.85 2.66
C SER A 40 -8.92 -13.08 2.73
N TYR A 41 -8.20 -12.22 3.43
CA TYR A 41 -6.75 -12.17 3.45
C TYR A 41 -6.26 -11.42 4.67
N ARG A 42 -4.96 -11.51 4.95
CA ARG A 42 -4.27 -10.56 5.80
C ARG A 42 -3.06 -10.00 5.09
N TYR A 43 -2.68 -8.78 5.45
CA TYR A 43 -1.48 -8.14 4.94
C TYR A 43 -0.79 -7.36 6.05
N GLN A 44 0.53 -7.24 5.96
CA GLN A 44 1.33 -6.50 6.94
C GLN A 44 1.89 -5.24 6.30
N THR A 45 1.62 -4.10 6.91
CA THR A 45 2.33 -2.85 6.60
C THR A 45 3.54 -2.70 7.51
N ILE A 46 4.63 -2.17 6.96
CA ILE A 46 5.83 -1.86 7.73
C ILE A 46 6.21 -0.40 7.54
N THR A 47 6.61 0.27 8.61
CA THR A 47 7.36 1.52 8.55
C THR A 47 8.69 1.37 9.29
N VAL A 48 9.72 2.03 8.77
CA VAL A 48 11.04 2.13 9.41
C VAL A 48 11.39 3.61 9.45
N SER A 49 11.69 4.12 10.64
CA SER A 49 12.16 5.49 10.82
C SER A 49 13.67 5.57 10.71
N TRP A 50 14.18 6.74 10.36
CA TRP A 50 15.61 7.05 10.37
C TRP A 50 16.24 6.79 11.74
N GLY A 51 15.49 7.06 12.82
CA GLY A 51 15.90 6.78 14.20
C GLY A 51 15.93 5.29 14.58
N GLY A 52 15.63 4.38 13.65
CA GLY A 52 15.68 2.93 13.84
C GLY A 52 14.44 2.34 14.52
N ALA A 53 13.35 3.10 14.66
CA ALA A 53 12.08 2.55 15.09
C ALA A 53 11.41 1.83 13.92
N LYS A 54 10.84 0.66 14.17
CA LYS A 54 10.11 -0.12 13.18
C LYS A 54 8.69 -0.35 13.70
N THR A 55 7.69 -0.09 12.86
CA THR A 55 6.32 -0.51 13.15
C THR A 55 5.86 -1.56 12.16
N GLU A 56 5.11 -2.54 12.65
CA GLU A 56 4.49 -3.60 11.89
C GLU A 56 2.99 -3.56 12.23
N THR A 57 2.11 -3.47 11.24
CA THR A 57 0.67 -3.56 11.45
C THR A 57 0.08 -4.60 10.51
N ILE A 58 -0.52 -5.65 11.06
CA ILE A 58 -1.24 -6.66 10.28
C ILE A 58 -2.71 -6.27 10.25
N ILE A 59 -3.29 -6.18 9.06
CA ILE A 59 -4.71 -5.96 8.85
C ILE A 59 -5.33 -7.26 8.35
N THR A 60 -6.37 -7.73 9.05
CA THR A 60 -7.11 -8.94 8.68
C THR A 60 -8.44 -8.55 8.05
N VAL A 61 -8.67 -9.01 6.83
CA VAL A 61 -9.87 -8.75 6.03
C VAL A 61 -10.60 -10.07 5.79
N LYS A 62 -11.90 -10.10 6.06
CA LYS A 62 -12.78 -11.25 5.77
C LYS A 62 -13.97 -10.78 4.95
N ASN A 63 -14.19 -11.43 3.81
CA ASN A 63 -15.25 -11.10 2.86
C ASN A 63 -15.29 -9.60 2.50
N GLY A 64 -14.10 -8.99 2.31
CA GLY A 64 -13.96 -7.58 1.98
C GLY A 64 -14.16 -6.58 3.13
N LYS A 65 -14.30 -7.04 4.36
CA LYS A 65 -14.41 -6.18 5.54
C LYS A 65 -13.22 -6.40 6.47
N VAL A 66 -12.62 -5.32 6.96
CA VAL A 66 -11.60 -5.42 8.01
C VAL A 66 -12.27 -5.97 9.27
N ILE A 67 -11.73 -7.05 9.82
CA ILE A 67 -12.23 -7.72 11.03
C ILE A 67 -11.22 -7.75 12.17
N GLY A 68 -9.99 -7.30 11.93
CA GLY A 68 -8.96 -7.27 12.96
C GLY A 68 -7.72 -6.53 12.53
N ARG A 69 -6.94 -6.10 13.52
CA ARG A 69 -5.69 -5.39 13.36
C ARG A 69 -4.73 -5.81 14.48
N SER A 70 -3.48 -6.10 14.19
CA SER A 70 -2.45 -6.29 15.21
C SER A 70 -1.27 -5.38 14.94
N TYR A 71 -0.62 -4.91 15.99
CA TYR A 71 0.45 -3.94 15.91
C TYR A 71 1.64 -4.37 16.77
N VAL A 72 2.83 -4.15 16.23
CA VAL A 72 4.09 -4.26 16.96
C VAL A 72 4.96 -3.07 16.64
N GLU A 73 5.44 -2.39 17.67
CA GLU A 73 6.50 -1.40 17.59
C GLU A 73 7.80 -1.98 18.15
N LYS A 74 8.87 -1.85 17.38
CA LYS A 74 10.22 -2.23 17.78
C LYS A 74 11.12 -1.01 17.77
N ARG A 75 11.96 -0.87 18.80
CA ARG A 75 12.95 0.21 18.92
C ARG A 75 14.31 -0.36 19.27
N ILE A 76 15.37 0.34 18.89
CA ILE A 76 16.73 -0.01 19.35
C ILE A 76 16.88 0.45 20.79
N ASN A 77 17.21 -0.48 21.68
CA ASN A 77 17.68 -0.16 23.02
C ASN A 77 19.09 0.42 22.93
N ARG A 78 19.26 1.70 23.28
CA ARG A 78 20.54 2.41 23.13
C ARG A 78 21.66 1.91 24.05
N THR A 79 21.32 1.19 25.12
CA THR A 79 22.31 0.63 26.06
C THR A 79 22.86 -0.71 25.56
N THR A 80 21.98 -1.58 25.07
CA THR A 80 22.37 -2.94 24.62
C THR A 80 22.56 -3.05 23.11
N ASN A 81 22.19 -2.01 22.36
CA ASN A 81 22.09 -1.98 20.90
C ASN A 81 21.20 -3.08 20.30
N ALA A 82 20.30 -3.67 21.11
CA ALA A 82 19.37 -4.71 20.67
C ALA A 82 18.03 -4.11 20.24
N MET A 83 17.40 -4.70 19.21
CA MET A 83 16.02 -4.38 18.86
C MET A 83 15.07 -5.02 19.89
N VAL A 84 14.21 -4.21 20.52
CA VAL A 84 13.26 -4.65 21.55
C VAL A 84 11.83 -4.26 21.15
N VAL A 85 10.85 -5.07 21.54
CA VAL A 85 9.43 -4.71 21.41
C VAL A 85 9.11 -3.62 22.43
N TYR A 86 8.65 -2.48 21.94
CA TYR A 86 8.30 -1.31 22.75
C TYR A 86 6.80 -1.24 23.04
N ALA A 87 5.97 -1.58 22.05
CA ALA A 87 4.52 -1.63 22.18
C ALA A 87 3.97 -2.75 21.31
N GLN A 88 2.90 -3.40 21.78
CA GLN A 88 2.19 -4.43 21.04
C GLN A 88 0.74 -4.49 21.51
N TRP A 89 -0.18 -4.64 20.56
CA TRP A 89 -1.61 -4.81 20.85
C TRP A 89 -2.33 -5.49 19.69
N GLU A 90 -3.54 -5.95 19.96
CA GLU A 90 -4.44 -6.55 18.98
C GLU A 90 -5.85 -5.97 19.12
N GLU A 91 -6.53 -5.87 17.98
CA GLU A 91 -7.91 -5.46 17.83
C GLU A 91 -8.66 -6.53 17.04
N SER A 92 -9.83 -6.87 17.56
CA SER A 92 -10.86 -7.67 16.92
C SER A 92 -11.91 -6.76 16.27
N GLN A 93 -12.96 -7.37 15.71
CA GLN A 93 -14.08 -6.64 15.16
C GLN A 93 -14.82 -5.79 16.22
N GLU A 94 -14.78 -6.18 17.50
CA GLU A 94 -15.52 -5.53 18.57
C GLU A 94 -14.87 -4.23 19.07
N ASN A 95 -13.55 -4.13 18.95
CA ASN A 95 -12.74 -3.00 19.41
C ASN A 95 -11.85 -2.43 18.29
N LEU A 96 -12.25 -2.64 17.02
CA LEU A 96 -11.50 -2.16 15.87
C LEU A 96 -11.35 -0.63 15.92
N ASN A 97 -10.13 -0.14 15.69
CA ASN A 97 -9.77 1.28 15.79
C ASN A 97 -9.81 1.88 17.20
N SER A 98 -9.71 1.06 18.26
CA SER A 98 -9.56 1.57 19.63
C SER A 98 -8.18 2.19 19.89
N HIS A 99 -7.14 1.74 19.17
CA HIS A 99 -5.78 2.27 19.24
C HIS A 99 -5.52 3.27 18.09
N GLN A 100 -4.77 4.33 18.39
CA GLN A 100 -4.43 5.37 17.43
C GLN A 100 -3.13 5.06 16.68
N GLU A 101 -2.29 4.21 17.27
CA GLU A 101 -1.03 3.75 16.70
C GLU A 101 -1.24 2.81 15.50
N GLY A 102 -0.17 2.56 14.75
CA GLY A 102 -0.17 1.63 13.62
C GLY A 102 -0.85 2.17 12.37
N ALA A 103 -0.95 1.32 11.36
CA ALA A 103 -1.56 1.68 10.10
C ALA A 103 -3.09 1.83 10.23
N LYS A 104 -3.65 2.73 9.41
CA LYS A 104 -5.09 2.88 9.21
C LYS A 104 -5.69 1.57 8.69
N THR A 105 -6.90 1.24 9.10
CA THR A 105 -7.64 0.07 8.61
C THR A 105 -8.10 0.30 7.17
N LEU A 106 -7.28 -0.09 6.22
CA LEU A 106 -7.61 -0.09 4.80
C LEU A 106 -7.74 -1.53 4.30
N THR A 107 -8.54 -1.73 3.27
CA THR A 107 -8.54 -2.93 2.44
C THR A 107 -7.55 -2.76 1.30
N LEU A 108 -7.17 -3.86 0.65
CA LEU A 108 -6.38 -3.78 -0.58
C LEU A 108 -7.14 -3.04 -1.69
N ASP A 109 -8.48 -3.11 -1.75
CA ASP A 109 -9.26 -2.29 -2.69
C ASP A 109 -9.03 -0.78 -2.46
N GLU A 110 -9.10 -0.33 -1.21
CA GLU A 110 -8.86 1.08 -0.85
C GLU A 110 -7.40 1.48 -1.08
N ILE A 111 -6.45 0.57 -0.86
CA ILE A 111 -5.02 0.79 -1.14
C ILE A 111 -4.80 0.97 -2.65
N TYR A 112 -5.36 0.11 -3.49
CA TYR A 112 -5.24 0.25 -4.95
C TYR A 112 -5.95 1.51 -5.46
N GLU A 113 -7.07 1.90 -4.86
CA GLU A 113 -7.76 3.15 -5.21
C GLU A 113 -6.92 4.37 -4.84
N LYS A 114 -6.32 4.39 -3.64
CA LYS A 114 -5.38 5.46 -3.22
C LYS A 114 -4.13 5.51 -4.08
N ALA A 115 -3.60 4.35 -4.46
CA ALA A 115 -2.47 4.27 -5.38
C ALA A 115 -2.77 5.01 -6.69
N LYS A 116 -3.96 4.77 -7.28
CA LYS A 116 -4.37 5.38 -8.55
C LYS A 116 -4.75 6.86 -8.44
N THR A 117 -5.44 7.25 -7.36
CA THR A 117 -6.07 8.58 -7.24
C THR A 117 -5.23 9.60 -6.50
N ASP A 118 -4.17 9.18 -5.83
CA ASP A 118 -3.35 10.05 -4.99
C ASP A 118 -1.86 9.73 -5.16
N TRP A 119 -1.43 8.53 -4.77
CA TRP A 119 0.00 8.26 -4.54
C TRP A 119 0.86 8.21 -5.82
N LEU A 120 0.30 7.71 -6.92
CA LEU A 120 1.00 7.58 -8.20
C LEU A 120 0.67 8.67 -9.21
N LEU A 121 -0.08 9.70 -8.83
CA LEU A 121 -0.26 10.85 -9.71
C LEU A 121 1.06 11.58 -9.94
N LYS A 122 1.32 12.00 -11.19
CA LYS A 122 2.46 12.84 -11.53
C LYS A 122 2.43 14.14 -10.75
N ARG A 123 3.53 14.43 -10.06
CA ARG A 123 3.72 15.63 -9.25
C ARG A 123 5.00 16.34 -9.71
N LYS A 124 4.97 17.67 -9.70
CA LYS A 124 6.17 18.48 -10.01
C LYS A 124 7.18 18.44 -8.86
N ASP A 125 6.68 18.46 -7.64
CA ASP A 125 7.48 18.65 -6.42
C ASP A 125 7.63 17.36 -5.60
N ALA A 126 7.34 16.20 -6.19
CA ALA A 126 7.50 14.90 -5.56
C ALA A 126 7.86 13.80 -6.56
N LYS A 127 8.55 12.78 -6.07
CA LYS A 127 8.90 11.58 -6.81
C LYS A 127 8.06 10.39 -6.34
N SER A 128 7.16 9.93 -7.20
CA SER A 128 6.36 8.72 -6.94
C SER A 128 7.12 7.45 -7.30
N SER A 129 6.82 6.37 -6.57
CA SER A 129 7.41 5.05 -6.72
C SER A 129 6.36 3.96 -6.56
N PHE A 130 6.58 2.84 -7.25
CA PHE A 130 5.68 1.70 -7.25
C PHE A 130 6.51 0.40 -7.32
N GLU A 131 6.16 -0.56 -6.48
CA GLU A 131 6.73 -1.90 -6.49
C GLU A 131 5.65 -2.95 -6.24
N ALA A 132 5.77 -4.10 -6.90
CA ALA A 132 4.80 -5.19 -6.82
C ALA A 132 5.45 -6.54 -6.47
N LYS A 133 6.18 -6.59 -5.35
CA LYS A 133 6.95 -7.77 -4.92
C LYS A 133 6.15 -8.79 -4.09
N ASN A 134 4.86 -8.53 -3.81
CA ASN A 134 3.97 -9.46 -3.12
C ASN A 134 3.27 -10.39 -4.12
N ASN A 135 4.03 -11.30 -4.75
CA ASN A 135 3.54 -12.19 -5.82
C ASN A 135 2.88 -11.42 -6.98
N GLY A 136 3.41 -10.24 -7.31
CA GLY A 136 2.86 -9.35 -8.32
C GLY A 136 1.77 -8.40 -7.81
N MET A 137 1.42 -8.42 -6.52
CA MET A 137 0.62 -7.37 -5.86
C MET A 137 1.52 -6.33 -5.20
N ILE A 138 0.96 -5.16 -4.84
CA ILE A 138 1.68 -4.02 -4.24
C ILE A 138 2.54 -4.46 -3.05
N SER A 139 3.83 -4.09 -3.08
CA SER A 139 4.76 -4.15 -1.94
C SER A 139 5.21 -2.78 -1.48
N SER A 140 5.24 -1.79 -2.38
CA SER A 140 5.45 -0.39 -2.01
C SER A 140 4.75 0.51 -3.02
N CYS A 141 4.06 1.54 -2.54
CA CYS A 141 3.39 2.51 -3.40
C CYS A 141 3.27 3.84 -2.66
N GLY A 142 3.83 4.90 -3.22
CA GLY A 142 3.88 6.19 -2.53
C GLY A 142 4.74 7.21 -3.25
N TYR A 143 4.92 8.37 -2.64
CA TYR A 143 5.80 9.42 -3.11
C TYR A 143 6.60 10.04 -1.97
N VAL A 144 7.70 10.68 -2.34
CA VAL A 144 8.52 11.51 -1.45
C VAL A 144 8.59 12.90 -2.07
N GLU A 145 8.34 13.93 -1.27
CA GLU A 145 8.48 15.33 -1.70
C GLU A 145 9.96 15.70 -1.86
N ASN A 146 10.29 16.54 -2.85
CA ASN A 146 11.67 16.80 -3.25
C ASN A 146 12.53 17.42 -2.13
N ASN A 147 11.91 18.13 -1.18
CA ASN A 147 12.59 18.79 -0.05
C ASN A 147 12.44 18.03 1.27
N CYS A 148 12.11 16.74 1.22
CA CYS A 148 12.06 15.89 2.41
C CYS A 148 13.46 15.68 3.01
N ALA A 149 13.56 15.78 4.34
CA ALA A 149 14.74 15.39 5.10
C ALA A 149 14.67 13.91 5.50
N ASP A 150 14.01 13.62 6.63
CA ASP A 150 13.87 12.27 7.19
C ASP A 150 12.39 11.85 7.26
N ASP A 151 12.12 10.57 7.05
CA ASP A 151 10.82 9.90 7.29
C ASP A 151 9.59 10.44 6.52
N CYS A 152 9.75 11.05 5.34
CA CYS A 152 8.63 11.64 4.57
C CYS A 152 8.06 10.77 3.44
N PHE A 153 8.20 9.45 3.48
CA PHE A 153 7.51 8.59 2.52
C PHE A 153 5.99 8.62 2.77
N ILE A 154 5.24 9.15 1.80
CA ILE A 154 3.77 9.21 1.84
C ILE A 154 3.23 8.09 0.96
N GLY A 155 2.66 7.06 1.58
CA GLY A 155 2.14 5.91 0.88
C GLY A 155 2.04 4.69 1.79
N ILE A 156 2.33 3.53 1.22
CA ILE A 156 2.30 2.25 1.93
C ILE A 156 3.47 1.38 1.54
N SER A 157 4.02 0.65 2.51
CA SER A 157 4.92 -0.49 2.29
C SER A 157 4.27 -1.72 2.90
N ILE A 158 4.12 -2.77 2.09
CA ILE A 158 3.46 -4.02 2.43
C ILE A 158 4.49 -5.14 2.34
N ASP A 159 4.73 -5.81 3.46
CA ASP A 159 5.74 -6.87 3.60
C ASP A 159 5.23 -8.22 3.11
N PHE A 160 3.97 -8.54 3.41
CA PHE A 160 3.31 -9.73 2.88
C PHE A 160 1.83 -9.49 2.61
N ILE A 161 1.27 -10.29 1.71
CA ILE A 161 -0.16 -10.46 1.46
C ILE A 161 -0.43 -11.96 1.34
N GLU A 162 -1.34 -12.49 2.16
CA GLU A 162 -1.66 -13.91 2.16
C GLU A 162 -3.14 -14.18 2.40
N LYS A 163 -3.62 -15.32 1.91
CA LYS A 163 -5.01 -15.75 2.10
C LYS A 163 -5.26 -16.15 3.55
N LEU A 164 -6.49 -15.97 4.02
CA LEU A 164 -6.96 -16.58 5.28
C LEU A 164 -7.35 -18.03 5.09
#